data_AF-A0A4R6WPV7-F1
#
_entry.id   AF-A0A4R6WPV7-F1
#
_cell.length_a   1.000
_cell.length_b   1.000
_cell.length_c   1.000
_cell.angle_alpha   90.00
_cell.angle_beta   90.00
_cell.angle_gamma   90.00
#
_symmetry.space_group_name_H-M   'P 1'
#
loop_
_entity.id
_entity.type
_entity.pdbx_description
1 polymer ?
#
loop_
_entity_poly.entity_id
_entity_poly.type
_entity_poly.pdbx_seq_one_letter_code
_entity_poly.pdbx_strand_id
1 'polypeptide(L)'
;MPVPLSLDLTLLVWSVALCVVQMLVAASARAPLVGLPALAGNRDNLPAATGFAGRAGRAHRNMLENLVLFAALVLVAHVTGRANEMTALGAQLFFWARMAYAIVYLIGIPWLRTGLWLVSMAGLVVIFLQLL
;
A
#
# COMPACT_ATOMS: atom_id res chain seq x y z
N MET A 1 18.76 -17.84 -17.77
CA MET A 1 18.09 -18.04 -16.48
C MET A 1 17.59 -16.67 -16.03
N PRO A 2 16.31 -16.48 -15.71
CA PRO A 2 15.86 -15.20 -15.18
C PRO A 2 16.63 -14.92 -13.88
N VAL A 3 17.15 -13.70 -13.74
CA VAL A 3 17.83 -13.27 -12.52
C VAL A 3 16.80 -13.31 -11.38
N PRO A 4 17.07 -14.03 -10.27
CA PRO A 4 16.14 -14.07 -9.15
C PRO A 4 15.95 -12.65 -8.60
N LEU A 5 14.70 -12.28 -8.32
CA LEU A 5 14.40 -10.99 -7.72
C LEU A 5 15.03 -10.91 -6.33
N SER A 6 15.62 -9.75 -6.01
CA SER A 6 15.98 -9.42 -4.63
C SER A 6 14.72 -9.40 -3.75
N LEU A 7 14.92 -9.46 -2.44
CA LEU A 7 13.82 -9.38 -1.50
C LEU A 7 13.04 -8.07 -1.66
N ASP A 8 13.74 -6.96 -1.85
CA ASP A 8 13.18 -5.61 -1.96
C ASP A 8 12.27 -5.49 -3.18
N LEU A 9 12.73 -6.00 -4.34
CA LEU A 9 11.92 -6.06 -5.57
C LEU A 9 10.75 -7.02 -5.44
N THR A 10 10.95 -8.15 -4.77
CA THR A 10 9.88 -9.10 -4.49
C THR A 10 8.78 -8.44 -3.65
N LEU A 11 9.15 -7.69 -2.62
CA LEU A 11 8.22 -6.96 -1.76
C LEU A 11 7.58 -5.75 -2.46
N LEU A 12 8.26 -5.14 -3.44
CA LEU A 12 7.64 -4.17 -4.34
C LEU A 12 6.53 -4.80 -5.17
N VAL A 13 6.78 -5.97 -5.78
CA VAL A 13 5.75 -6.72 -6.53
C VAL A 13 4.56 -7.08 -5.63
N TRP A 14 4.82 -7.58 -4.42
CA TRP A 14 3.76 -7.88 -3.46
C TRP A 14 3.02 -6.62 -2.98
N SER A 15 3.68 -5.47 -2.88
CA SER A 15 3.04 -4.19 -2.55
C SER A 15 2.08 -3.73 -3.65
N VAL A 16 2.40 -3.98 -4.92
CA VAL A 16 1.48 -3.77 -6.04
C VAL A 16 0.26 -4.67 -5.90
N ALA A 17 0.46 -5.98 -5.63
CA ALA A 17 -0.63 -6.92 -5.41
C ALA A 17 -1.52 -6.48 -4.22
N LEU A 18 -0.92 -6.08 -3.10
CA LEU A 18 -1.64 -5.55 -1.94
C LEU A 18 -2.46 -4.29 -2.29
N CYS A 19 -1.93 -3.39 -3.11
CA CYS A 19 -2.65 -2.22 -3.58
C CYS A 19 -3.87 -2.59 -4.43
N VAL A 20 -3.72 -3.57 -5.33
CA VAL A 20 -4.83 -4.11 -6.14
C VAL A 20 -5.88 -4.77 -5.25
N VAL A 21 -5.48 -5.56 -4.26
CA VAL A 21 -6.41 -6.16 -3.29
C VAL A 21 -7.21 -5.07 -2.56
N GLN A 22 -6.56 -4.00 -2.10
CA GLN A 22 -7.26 -2.88 -1.45
C GLN A 22 -8.20 -2.14 -2.41
N MET A 23 -7.84 -2.01 -3.69
CA MET A 23 -8.70 -1.43 -4.73
C MET A 23 -9.98 -2.25 -4.88
N LEU A 24 -9.85 -3.58 -4.99
CA LEU A 24 -10.98 -4.50 -5.12
C LEU A 24 -11.86 -4.47 -3.87
N VAL A 25 -11.27 -4.48 -2.67
CA VAL A 25 -12.02 -4.35 -1.42
C VAL A 25 -12.80 -3.03 -1.37
N ALA A 26 -12.18 -1.91 -1.74
CA ALA A 26 -12.85 -0.60 -1.76
C ALA A 26 -13.98 -0.52 -2.79
N ALA A 27 -13.80 -1.12 -3.98
CA ALA A 27 -14.83 -1.19 -5.01
C ALA A 27 -16.02 -2.07 -4.57
N SER A 28 -15.74 -3.28 -4.07
CA SER A 28 -16.76 -4.22 -3.59
C SER A 28 -17.52 -3.67 -2.38
N ALA A 29 -16.83 -2.99 -1.46
CA ALA A 29 -17.47 -2.38 -0.29
C ALA A 29 -18.50 -1.29 -0.65
N ARG A 30 -18.40 -0.69 -1.84
CA ARG A 30 -19.37 0.29 -2.33
C ARG A 30 -20.62 -0.35 -2.94
N ALA A 31 -20.56 -1.62 -3.38
CA ALA A 31 -21.68 -2.25 -4.08
C ALA A 31 -22.99 -2.25 -3.27
N PRO A 32 -23.00 -2.52 -1.95
CA PRO A 32 -24.22 -2.44 -1.15
C PRO A 32 -24.78 -1.02 -0.99
N LEU A 33 -23.96 0.03 -1.21
CA LEU A 33 -24.37 1.42 -1.01
C LEU A 33 -25.00 2.04 -2.25
N VAL A 34 -24.56 1.63 -3.44
CA VAL A 34 -24.95 2.30 -4.70
C VAL A 34 -25.47 1.34 -5.78
N GLY A 35 -25.36 0.02 -5.56
CA GLY A 35 -25.74 -1.00 -6.53
C GLY A 35 -24.73 -1.20 -7.65
N LEU A 36 -24.76 -2.38 -8.28
CA LEU A 36 -23.85 -2.75 -9.37
C LEU A 36 -23.99 -1.87 -10.62
N PRO A 37 -25.19 -1.47 -11.08
CA PRO A 37 -25.31 -0.60 -12.26
C PRO A 37 -24.59 0.74 -12.09
N ALA A 38 -24.68 1.35 -10.91
CA ALA A 38 -24.00 2.62 -10.62
C ALA A 38 -22.47 2.47 -10.55
N LEU A 39 -21.97 1.31 -10.12
CA LEU A 39 -20.52 1.00 -10.12
C LEU A 39 -19.96 0.70 -11.51
N ALA A 40 -20.78 0.13 -12.39
CA ALA A 40 -20.44 -0.21 -13.77
C ALA A 40 -20.51 1.02 -14.70
N GLY A 41 -21.36 1.99 -14.39
CA GLY A 41 -21.44 3.26 -15.11
C GLY A 41 -20.31 4.25 -14.76
N ASN A 42 -20.45 5.50 -15.20
CA ASN A 42 -19.43 6.55 -15.05
C ASN A 42 -19.22 7.04 -13.60
N ARG A 43 -20.02 6.54 -12.64
CA ARG A 43 -19.90 6.87 -11.21
C ARG A 43 -20.10 8.35 -10.90
N ASP A 44 -20.82 9.06 -11.75
CA ASP A 44 -21.24 10.43 -11.51
C ASP A 44 -22.25 10.48 -10.35
N ASN A 45 -22.16 11.51 -9.51
CA ASN A 45 -23.10 11.77 -8.41
C ASN A 45 -23.25 10.62 -7.38
N LEU A 46 -22.25 9.77 -7.20
CA LEU A 46 -22.28 8.75 -6.15
C LEU A 46 -22.27 9.39 -4.75
N PRO A 47 -23.10 8.89 -3.81
CA PRO A 47 -23.06 9.36 -2.43
C PRO A 47 -21.70 9.12 -1.79
N ALA A 48 -21.37 9.93 -0.78
CA ALA A 48 -20.15 9.77 -0.01
C ALA A 48 -20.11 8.38 0.65
N ALA A 49 -19.00 7.66 0.49
CA ALA A 49 -18.84 6.36 1.12
C ALA A 49 -18.60 6.55 2.64
N THR A 50 -19.50 6.01 3.45
CA THR A 50 -19.41 6.02 4.92
C THR A 50 -19.06 4.63 5.45
N GLY A 51 -18.87 4.53 6.78
CA GLY A 51 -18.63 3.24 7.44
C GLY A 51 -17.43 2.47 6.87
N PHE A 52 -17.64 1.17 6.64
CA PHE A 52 -16.62 0.26 6.09
C PHE A 52 -16.16 0.68 4.69
N ALA A 53 -17.08 1.01 3.78
CA ALA A 53 -16.75 1.44 2.41
C ALA A 53 -15.89 2.71 2.40
N GLY A 54 -16.22 3.67 3.26
CA GLY A 54 -15.43 4.88 3.44
C GLY A 54 -14.02 4.58 3.97
N ARG A 55 -13.89 3.65 4.93
CA ARG A 55 -12.59 3.23 5.46
C ARG A 55 -11.75 2.50 4.42
N ALA A 56 -12.35 1.59 3.64
CA ALA A 56 -11.67 0.87 2.57
C ALA A 56 -11.13 1.82 1.49
N GLY A 57 -11.93 2.80 1.07
CA GLY A 57 -11.49 3.82 0.11
C GLY A 57 -10.31 4.65 0.61
N ARG A 58 -10.33 5.06 1.89
CA ARG A 58 -9.20 5.79 2.49
C ARG A 58 -7.94 4.93 2.65
N ALA A 59 -8.09 3.66 3.03
CA ALA A 59 -6.97 2.73 3.13
C ALA A 59 -6.29 2.55 1.76
N HIS A 60 -7.07 2.31 0.71
CA HIS A 60 -6.55 2.15 -0.66
C HIS A 60 -5.84 3.40 -1.17
N ARG A 61 -6.44 4.60 -1.01
CA ARG A 61 -5.77 5.86 -1.42
C ARG A 61 -4.45 6.07 -0.70
N ASN A 62 -4.44 5.79 0.61
CA ASN A 62 -3.20 5.86 1.38
C ASN A 62 -2.17 4.85 0.87
N MET A 63 -2.57 3.63 0.46
CA MET A 63 -1.65 2.68 -0.17
C MET A 63 -1.09 3.18 -1.50
N LEU A 64 -1.91 3.79 -2.36
CA LEU A 64 -1.46 4.37 -3.62
C LEU A 64 -0.39 5.46 -3.41
N GLU A 65 -0.63 6.41 -2.50
CA GLU A 65 0.33 7.48 -2.17
C GLU A 65 1.68 6.91 -1.70
N ASN A 66 1.64 5.86 -0.88
CA ASN A 66 2.84 5.26 -0.30
C ASN A 66 3.58 4.32 -1.26
N LEU A 67 2.85 3.64 -2.14
CA LEU A 67 3.42 2.72 -3.14
C LEU A 67 4.33 3.47 -4.11
N VAL A 68 3.98 4.69 -4.51
CA VAL A 68 4.80 5.52 -5.41
C VAL A 68 6.16 5.82 -4.76
N LEU A 69 6.16 6.22 -3.49
CA LEU A 69 7.38 6.51 -2.74
C LEU A 69 8.25 5.25 -2.61
N PHE A 70 7.63 4.13 -2.23
CA PHE A 70 8.32 2.85 -2.07
C PHE A 70 8.94 2.36 -3.39
N ALA A 71 8.16 2.40 -4.47
CA ALA A 71 8.61 2.01 -5.80
C ALA A 71 9.82 2.84 -6.25
N ALA A 72 9.75 4.17 -6.10
CA ALA A 72 10.85 5.05 -6.48
C ALA A 72 12.15 4.70 -5.75
N LEU A 73 12.10 4.52 -4.42
CA LEU A 73 13.28 4.22 -3.62
C LEU A 73 13.88 2.84 -3.96
N VAL A 74 13.05 1.79 -4.03
CA VAL A 74 13.51 0.43 -4.35
C VAL A 74 14.12 0.38 -5.75
N LEU A 75 13.47 1.00 -6.75
CA LEU A 75 13.99 1.00 -8.11
C LEU A 75 15.30 1.76 -8.22
N VAL A 76 15.45 2.92 -7.56
CA VAL A 76 16.72 3.68 -7.52
C VAL A 76 17.83 2.86 -6.85
N ALA A 77 17.55 2.17 -5.74
CA ALA A 77 18.51 1.29 -5.08
C ALA A 77 19.04 0.21 -6.04
N HIS A 78 18.14 -0.39 -6.82
CA HIS A 78 18.51 -1.45 -7.76
C HIS A 78 19.27 -0.96 -8.99
N VAL A 79 18.83 0.11 -9.64
CA VAL A 79 19.50 0.60 -10.87
C VAL A 79 20.86 1.24 -10.57
N THR A 80 21.08 1.72 -9.34
CA THR A 80 22.36 2.30 -8.92
C THR A 80 23.31 1.30 -8.24
N GLY A 81 22.88 0.03 -8.09
CA GLY A 81 23.68 -1.01 -7.43
C GLY A 81 23.84 -0.82 -5.92
N ARG A 82 22.97 -0.04 -5.28
CA ARG A 82 22.97 0.25 -3.82
C ARG A 82 22.04 -0.64 -3.00
N ALA A 83 21.29 -1.54 -3.64
CA ALA A 83 20.45 -2.50 -2.93
C ALA A 83 21.32 -3.42 -2.03
N ASN A 84 20.93 -3.56 -0.76
CA ASN A 84 21.67 -4.28 0.27
C ASN A 84 20.72 -4.83 1.36
N GLU A 85 21.27 -5.39 2.43
CA GLU A 85 20.47 -5.97 3.52
C GLU A 85 19.60 -4.93 4.25
N MET A 86 20.04 -3.67 4.32
CA MET A 86 19.28 -2.59 4.95
C MET A 86 18.12 -2.11 4.07
N THR A 87 18.30 -2.08 2.74
CA THR A 87 17.17 -1.82 1.84
C THR A 87 16.13 -2.93 1.92
N ALA A 88 16.57 -4.19 2.12
CA ALA A 88 15.70 -5.33 2.37
C ALA A 88 14.95 -5.25 3.70
N LEU A 89 15.61 -4.81 4.77
CA LEU A 89 14.95 -4.54 6.04
C LEU A 89 13.89 -3.44 5.89
N GLY A 90 14.24 -2.32 5.24
CA GLY A 90 13.31 -1.22 5.00
C GLY A 90 12.09 -1.64 4.18
N ALA A 91 12.29 -2.49 3.16
CA ALA A 91 11.21 -3.06 2.36
C ALA A 91 10.28 -3.97 3.17
N GLN A 92 10.82 -4.79 4.07
CA GLN A 92 10.03 -5.64 4.98
C GLN A 92 9.20 -4.81 5.95
N LEU A 93 9.82 -3.80 6.59
CA LEU A 93 9.13 -2.86 7.48
C LEU A 93 7.98 -2.17 6.76
N PHE A 94 8.22 -1.70 5.53
CA PHE A 94 7.18 -1.11 4.71
C PHE A 94 6.05 -2.09 4.43
N PHE A 95 6.33 -3.21 3.75
CA PHE A 95 5.29 -4.11 3.25
C PHE A 95 4.41 -4.68 4.37
N TRP A 96 5.00 -5.24 5.42
CA TRP A 96 4.24 -5.87 6.50
C TRP A 96 3.43 -4.86 7.30
N ALA A 97 3.99 -3.66 7.54
CA ALA A 97 3.25 -2.60 8.21
C ALA A 97 2.10 -2.07 7.34
N ARG A 98 2.26 -1.98 6.02
CA ARG A 98 1.16 -1.63 5.09
C ARG A 98 0.05 -2.67 5.07
N MET A 99 0.41 -3.95 5.12
CA MET A 99 -0.56 -5.05 5.18
C MET A 99 -1.38 -4.99 6.48
N ALA A 100 -0.69 -4.90 7.63
CA ALA A 100 -1.34 -4.77 8.93
C ALA A 100 -2.17 -3.47 9.02
N TYR A 101 -1.64 -2.36 8.51
CA TYR A 101 -2.33 -1.06 8.47
C TYR A 101 -3.67 -1.17 7.75
N ALA A 102 -3.70 -1.81 6.57
CA ALA A 102 -4.91 -1.97 5.80
C ALA A 102 -5.99 -2.72 6.61
N ILE A 103 -5.62 -3.84 7.24
CA ILE A 103 -6.54 -4.63 8.08
C ILE A 103 -7.06 -3.79 9.25
N VAL A 104 -6.17 -3.16 10.01
CA VAL A 104 -6.51 -2.32 11.18
C VAL A 104 -7.39 -1.14 10.80
N TYR A 105 -7.13 -0.52 9.65
CA TYR A 105 -7.91 0.61 9.14
C TYR A 105 -9.34 0.17 8.78
N LEU A 106 -9.50 -1.00 8.16
CA LEU A 106 -10.81 -1.54 7.78
C LEU A 106 -11.70 -1.84 9.00
N ILE A 107 -11.14 -2.43 10.05
CA ILE A 107 -11.86 -2.73 11.30
C ILE A 107 -12.05 -1.48 12.18
N GLY A 108 -11.27 -0.42 11.97
CA GLY A 108 -11.51 0.90 12.56
C GLY A 108 -10.88 1.12 13.92
N ILE A 109 -9.77 0.46 14.24
CA ILE A 109 -9.04 0.69 15.50
C ILE A 109 -8.19 1.97 15.38
N PRO A 110 -8.52 3.05 16.13
CA PRO A 110 -7.73 4.28 16.11
C PRO A 110 -6.37 4.07 16.78
N TRP A 111 -5.43 4.98 16.51
CA TRP A 111 -4.04 5.00 17.03
C TRP A 111 -3.14 3.84 16.61
N LEU A 112 -3.62 2.59 16.63
CA LEU A 112 -2.86 1.43 16.15
C LEU A 112 -2.50 1.59 14.66
N ARG A 113 -3.44 2.08 13.85
CA ARG A 113 -3.16 2.43 12.45
C ARG A 113 -2.04 3.47 12.32
N THR A 114 -1.96 4.43 13.23
CA THR A 114 -0.94 5.48 13.19
C THR A 114 0.43 4.90 13.51
N GLY A 115 0.51 4.01 14.50
CA GLY A 115 1.75 3.27 14.81
C GLY A 115 2.24 2.44 13.62
N LEU A 116 1.34 1.70 12.96
CA LEU A 116 1.68 0.92 11.77
C LEU A 116 2.11 1.82 10.60
N TRP A 117 1.48 2.97 10.42
CA TRP A 117 1.91 3.94 9.43
C TRP A 117 3.33 4.44 9.72
N LEU A 118 3.66 4.77 10.97
CA LEU A 118 5.01 5.19 11.37
C LEU A 118 6.05 4.10 11.09
N VAL A 119 5.74 2.82 11.36
CA VAL A 119 6.65 1.70 11.01
C VAL A 119 6.89 1.65 9.51
N SER A 120 5.84 1.81 8.68
CA SER A 120 6.02 1.83 7.23
C SER A 120 6.86 3.02 6.75
N MET A 121 6.74 4.19 7.40
CA MET A 121 7.57 5.37 7.12
C MET A 121 9.03 5.17 7.52
N ALA A 122 9.28 4.55 8.66
CA ALA A 122 10.63 4.18 9.07
C ALA A 122 11.30 3.29 8.01
N GLY A 123 10.56 2.33 7.43
CA GLY A 123 11.05 1.51 6.32
C GLY A 123 11.49 2.32 5.10
N LEU A 124 10.71 3.32 4.69
CA LEU A 124 11.09 4.24 3.60
C LEU A 124 12.34 5.05 3.94
N VAL A 125 12.41 5.59 5.17
CA VAL A 125 13.57 6.35 5.63
C VAL A 125 14.84 5.49 5.62
N VAL A 126 14.76 4.22 6.05
CA VAL A 126 15.89 3.30 6.01
C VAL A 126 16.40 3.12 4.58
N ILE A 127 15.51 2.86 3.61
CA ILE A 127 15.92 2.71 2.20
C ILE A 127 16.53 4.02 1.69
N PHE A 128 15.88 5.16 1.96
CA PHE A 128 16.37 6.47 1.55
C PHE A 128 17.79 6.76 2.05
N LEU A 129 18.09 6.44 3.31
CA LEU A 129 19.42 6.66 3.88
C LEU A 129 20.51 5.77 3.25
N GLN A 130 20.16 4.63 2.65
CA GLN A 130 21.12 3.80 1.89
C GLN A 130 21.42 4.36 0.49
N LEU A 131 20.65 5.34 0.03
CA LEU A 131 20.82 5.98 -1.28
C LEU A 131 21.68 7.25 -1.24
N LEU A 132 21.96 7.78 -0.05
CA LEU A 132 22.87 8.90 0.19
C LEU A 132 24.31 8.41 0.27
#